data_AF-A0A660ZS69-F1
#
_entry.id   AF-A0A660ZS69-F1
#
_cell.length_a   1.000
_cell.length_b   1.000
_cell.length_c   1.000
_cell.angle_alpha   90.00
_cell.angle_beta   90.00
_cell.angle_gamma   90.00
#
_symmetry.space_group_name_H-M   'P 1'
#
loop_
_entity.id
_entity.type
_entity.pdbx_description
1 polymer ?
#
loop_
_entity_poly.entity_id
_entity_poly.type
_entity_poly.pdbx_seq_one_letter_code
_entity_poly.pdbx_strand_id
1 'polypeptide(L)'
;IELPDTTVSKGFKWTANLGEPESKNGKSQGKNGKATYEIKKFEKDKGVEVAVIQGKIEGSIDQDGAGGHMSAEIKGKVKAKVALNGGYVVYNKIEVDVKGKMVRTDPQTGEEISKDVVSSEYYECKLKD
;
A
#
# COMPACT_ATOMS: atom_id res chain seq x y z
N ILE A 1 6.89 7.57 2.21
CA ILE A 1 7.20 7.67 0.76
C ILE A 1 8.49 8.41 0.67
N GLU A 2 9.43 7.87 -0.09
CA GLU A 2 10.74 8.45 -0.27
C GLU A 2 10.97 8.62 -1.78
N LEU A 3 11.62 9.73 -2.14
CA LEU A 3 12.09 9.92 -3.51
C LEU A 3 13.33 9.03 -3.72
N PRO A 4 13.51 8.44 -4.91
CA PRO A 4 14.73 7.70 -5.19
C PRO A 4 15.96 8.61 -5.14
N ASP A 5 17.13 8.04 -4.82
CA ASP A 5 18.46 8.70 -4.78
C ASP A 5 19.01 9.05 -6.17
N THR A 6 18.15 9.50 -7.08
CA THR A 6 18.50 9.88 -8.45
C THR A 6 17.79 11.17 -8.83
N THR A 7 18.31 11.89 -9.84
CA THR A 7 17.64 13.07 -10.36
C THR A 7 16.28 12.68 -10.93
N VAL A 8 15.21 13.20 -10.33
CA VAL A 8 13.84 12.93 -10.74
C VAL A 8 13.27 14.06 -11.59
N SER A 9 12.43 13.73 -12.56
CA SER A 9 11.77 14.69 -13.45
C SER A 9 10.26 14.45 -13.49
N LYS A 10 9.51 15.38 -14.10
CA LYS A 10 8.08 15.21 -14.30
C LYS A 10 7.81 13.96 -15.13
N GLY A 11 6.89 13.12 -14.69
CA GLY A 11 6.56 11.84 -15.31
C GLY A 11 7.47 10.69 -14.90
N PHE A 12 8.51 10.94 -14.09
CA PHE A 12 9.32 9.88 -13.51
C PHE A 12 8.46 8.94 -12.66
N LYS A 13 8.67 7.63 -12.84
CA LYS A 13 7.94 6.56 -12.16
C LYS A 13 8.89 5.60 -11.48
N TRP A 14 8.48 5.11 -10.32
CA TRP A 14 9.19 4.06 -9.61
C TRP A 14 8.23 3.16 -8.87
N THR A 15 8.72 1.98 -8.49
CA THR A 15 7.94 0.97 -7.78
C THR A 15 8.66 0.65 -6.47
N ALA A 16 7.89 0.54 -5.40
CA ALA A 16 8.33 -0.01 -4.12
C ALA A 16 7.57 -1.31 -3.85
N ASN A 17 8.28 -2.34 -3.40
CA ASN A 17 7.64 -3.58 -2.94
C ASN A 17 7.05 -3.36 -1.55
N LEU A 18 5.88 -3.92 -1.29
CA LEU A 18 5.14 -3.79 -0.03
C LEU A 18 5.27 -5.02 0.88
N GLY A 19 6.06 -6.00 0.44
CA GLY A 19 6.31 -7.26 1.12
C GLY A 19 6.80 -8.30 0.12
N GLU A 20 7.52 -9.29 0.63
CA GLU A 20 7.84 -10.51 -0.11
C GLU A 20 7.04 -11.65 0.53
N PRO A 21 6.34 -12.49 -0.26
CA PRO A 21 5.69 -13.64 0.31
C PRO A 21 6.74 -14.63 0.84
N GLU A 22 6.48 -15.19 2.02
CA GLU A 22 7.26 -16.31 2.53
C GLU A 22 6.77 -17.60 1.88
N SER A 23 7.70 -18.47 1.49
CA SER A 23 7.34 -19.81 1.03
C SER A 23 7.16 -20.73 2.23
N LYS A 24 5.93 -21.21 2.45
CA LYS A 24 5.64 -22.32 3.37
C LYS A 24 5.07 -23.49 2.58
N ASN A 25 5.71 -24.65 2.69
CA ASN A 25 5.29 -25.89 2.02
C ASN A 25 5.09 -25.75 0.49
N GLY A 26 5.94 -24.95 -0.18
CA GLY A 26 5.85 -24.73 -1.63
C GLY A 26 4.69 -23.82 -2.07
N LYS A 27 3.95 -23.22 -1.12
CA LYS A 27 2.94 -22.20 -1.38
C LYS A 27 3.45 -20.83 -0.89
N SER A 28 3.26 -19.81 -1.72
CA SER A 28 3.54 -18.42 -1.40
C SER A 28 2.49 -17.92 -0.40
N GLN A 29 2.86 -17.83 0.88
CA GLN A 29 2.01 -17.29 1.94
C GLN A 29 2.49 -15.91 2.41
N GLY A 30 1.56 -15.05 2.80
CA GLY A 30 1.82 -13.72 3.34
C GLY A 30 1.24 -12.61 2.48
N LYS A 31 1.80 -11.41 2.66
CA LYS A 31 1.38 -10.22 1.94
C LYS A 31 2.32 -9.99 0.77
N ASN A 32 1.76 -9.94 -0.44
CA ASN A 32 2.50 -9.55 -1.64
C ASN A 32 1.89 -8.27 -2.18
N GLY A 33 2.72 -7.34 -2.64
CA GLY A 33 2.20 -6.13 -3.24
C GLY A 33 3.28 -5.18 -3.72
N LYS A 34 2.85 -4.24 -4.54
CA LYS A 34 3.67 -3.17 -5.07
C LYS A 34 2.93 -1.84 -4.96
N ALA A 35 3.69 -0.79 -4.67
CA ALA A 35 3.24 0.57 -4.84
C ALA A 35 3.97 1.18 -6.03
N THR A 36 3.23 1.67 -7.02
CA THR A 36 3.80 2.41 -8.16
C THR A 36 3.52 3.89 -7.98
N TYR A 37 4.56 4.70 -8.06
CA TYR A 37 4.51 6.15 -7.88
C TYR A 37 4.87 6.88 -9.17
N GLU A 38 4.39 8.11 -9.30
CA GLU A 38 4.68 9.02 -10.41
C GLU A 38 4.77 10.46 -9.92
N ILE A 39 5.79 11.20 -10.37
CA ILE A 39 5.87 12.65 -10.18
C ILE A 39 4.98 13.34 -11.22
N LYS A 40 3.89 13.95 -10.77
CA LYS A 40 2.95 14.65 -11.65
C LYS A 40 3.42 16.04 -12.05
N LYS A 41 4.02 16.75 -11.11
CA LYS A 41 4.54 18.11 -11.31
C LYS A 41 5.43 18.51 -10.14
N PHE A 42 6.15 19.61 -10.34
CA PHE A 42 6.79 20.36 -9.26
C PHE A 42 6.02 21.65 -9.05
N GLU A 43 5.87 22.07 -7.80
CA GLU A 43 5.24 23.33 -7.44
C GLU A 43 5.95 23.96 -6.24
N LYS A 44 5.68 25.24 -6.01
CA LYS A 44 6.12 25.94 -4.80
C LYS A 44 4.97 25.98 -3.81
N ASP A 45 5.17 25.39 -2.63
CA ASP A 45 4.20 25.34 -1.53
C ASP A 45 4.81 26.05 -0.31
N LYS A 46 4.20 27.14 0.12
CA LYS A 46 4.69 27.99 1.24
C LYS A 46 6.17 28.35 1.18
N GLY A 47 6.68 28.64 -0.02
CA GLY A 47 8.09 28.99 -0.22
C GLY A 47 9.03 27.83 -0.49
N VAL A 48 8.59 26.59 -0.30
CA VAL A 48 9.37 25.36 -0.51
C VAL A 48 9.03 24.74 -1.86
N GLU A 49 10.04 24.34 -2.63
CA GLU A 49 9.81 23.56 -3.85
C GLU A 49 9.51 22.11 -3.49
N VAL A 50 8.39 21.59 -4.01
CA VAL A 50 7.90 20.25 -3.71
C VAL A 50 7.62 19.46 -4.99
N ALA A 51 7.89 18.16 -4.95
CA ALA A 51 7.40 17.19 -5.92
C ALA A 51 5.99 16.73 -5.53
N VAL A 52 5.02 16.88 -6.43
CA VAL A 52 3.67 16.34 -6.27
C VAL A 52 3.63 14.93 -6.84
N ILE A 53 3.42 13.96 -5.96
CA ILE A 53 3.48 12.53 -6.26
C ILE A 53 2.08 11.94 -6.18
N GLN A 54 1.76 11.07 -7.14
CA GLN A 54 0.62 10.17 -7.06
C GLN A 54 1.10 8.73 -7.09
N GLY A 55 0.45 7.87 -6.33
CA GLY A 55 0.74 6.45 -6.35
C GLY A 55 -0.49 5.57 -6.34
N LYS A 56 -0.31 4.33 -6.77
CA LYS A 56 -1.27 3.24 -6.70
C LYS A 56 -0.65 2.08 -5.94
N ILE A 57 -1.39 1.49 -5.03
CA ILE A 57 -1.03 0.30 -4.28
C ILE A 57 -1.87 -0.85 -4.81
N GLU A 58 -1.23 -1.96 -5.14
CA GLU A 58 -1.87 -3.19 -5.57
C GLU A 58 -1.18 -4.37 -4.89
N GLY A 59 -1.96 -5.28 -4.33
CA GLY A 59 -1.42 -6.45 -3.65
C GLY A 59 -2.48 -7.50 -3.34
N SER A 60 -2.03 -8.56 -2.70
CA SER A 60 -2.86 -9.64 -2.19
C SER A 60 -2.35 -10.14 -0.85
N ILE A 61 -3.26 -10.74 -0.10
CA ILE A 61 -3.01 -11.44 1.15
C ILE A 61 -3.47 -12.87 0.92
N ASP A 62 -2.60 -13.83 1.18
CA ASP A 62 -2.91 -15.25 1.19
C ASP A 62 -2.22 -15.86 2.42
N GLN A 63 -2.97 -16.06 3.51
CA GLN A 63 -2.37 -16.51 4.77
C GLN A 63 -3.35 -17.30 5.64
N ASP A 64 -2.80 -18.27 6.37
CA ASP A 64 -3.52 -18.94 7.45
C ASP A 64 -3.45 -18.12 8.74
N GLY A 65 -4.56 -18.07 9.47
CA GLY A 65 -4.64 -17.47 10.80
C GLY A 65 -5.57 -18.23 11.72
N ALA A 66 -5.70 -17.76 12.97
CA ALA A 66 -6.55 -18.40 13.97
C ALA A 66 -8.04 -18.49 13.57
N GLY A 67 -8.48 -17.64 12.64
CA GLY A 67 -9.85 -17.62 12.12
C GLY A 67 -10.09 -18.49 10.88
N GLY A 68 -9.06 -19.16 10.34
CA GLY A 68 -9.09 -19.87 9.07
C GLY A 68 -8.12 -19.29 8.04
N HIS A 69 -8.28 -19.70 6.79
CA HIS A 69 -7.52 -19.23 5.65
C HIS A 69 -8.10 -17.92 5.11
N MET A 70 -7.26 -16.90 4.93
CA MET A 70 -7.66 -15.60 4.39
C MET A 70 -7.05 -15.39 3.00
N SER A 71 -7.91 -15.08 2.02
CA SER A 71 -7.53 -14.63 0.70
C SER A 71 -8.15 -13.26 0.42
N ALA A 72 -7.34 -12.23 0.15
CA ALA A 72 -7.81 -10.87 -0.07
C ALA A 72 -6.98 -10.11 -1.10
N GLU A 73 -7.62 -9.15 -1.78
CA GLU A 73 -6.97 -8.14 -2.61
C GLU A 73 -6.79 -6.84 -1.83
N ILE A 74 -5.67 -6.15 -2.10
CA ILE A 74 -5.34 -4.83 -1.59
C ILE A 74 -5.32 -3.87 -2.77
N LYS A 75 -6.08 -2.78 -2.68
CA LYS A 75 -6.07 -1.69 -3.66
C LYS A 75 -5.98 -0.37 -2.92
N GLY A 76 -5.06 0.49 -3.31
CA GLY A 76 -4.89 1.78 -2.64
C GLY A 76 -4.43 2.90 -3.54
N LYS A 77 -4.59 4.12 -3.04
CA LYS A 77 -4.20 5.35 -3.70
C LYS A 77 -3.35 6.18 -2.75
N VAL A 78 -2.35 6.83 -3.32
CA VAL A 78 -1.41 7.65 -2.60
C VAL A 78 -1.35 9.03 -3.25
N LYS A 79 -1.40 10.07 -2.43
CA LYS A 79 -1.08 11.44 -2.83
C LYS A 79 -0.04 11.98 -1.85
N ALA A 80 1.04 12.54 -2.36
CA ALA A 80 2.07 13.10 -1.52
C ALA A 80 2.68 14.36 -2.10
N LYS A 81 3.23 15.19 -1.22
CA LYS A 81 4.13 16.28 -1.56
C LYS A 81 5.42 16.09 -0.77
N VAL A 82 6.54 16.03 -1.46
CA VAL A 82 7.87 15.86 -0.86
C VAL A 82 8.71 17.06 -1.19
N ALA A 83 9.34 17.68 -0.19
CA ALA A 83 10.25 18.80 -0.39
C ALA A 83 11.49 18.34 -1.17
N LEU A 84 11.85 19.07 -2.21
CA LEU A 84 13.05 18.79 -2.99
C LEU A 84 14.32 19.08 -2.18
N ASN A 85 14.29 20.18 -1.42
CA ASN A 85 15.34 20.52 -0.48
C ASN A 85 15.11 19.75 0.82
N GLY A 86 15.96 18.75 1.09
CA GLY A 86 15.96 17.98 2.35
C GLY A 86 15.08 16.73 2.36
N GLY A 87 14.32 16.44 1.30
CA GLY A 87 13.66 15.14 1.10
C GLY A 87 12.50 14.80 2.03
N TYR A 88 12.06 15.72 2.89
CA TYR A 88 11.00 15.44 3.87
C TYR A 88 9.59 15.52 3.27
N VAL A 89 8.68 14.73 3.82
CA VAL A 89 7.28 14.68 3.43
C VAL A 89 6.54 15.89 3.98
N VAL A 90 6.06 16.78 3.11
CA VAL A 90 5.26 17.96 3.48
C VAL A 90 3.79 17.59 3.63
N TYR A 91 3.33 16.65 2.80
CA TYR A 91 1.97 16.13 2.83
C TYR A 91 1.95 14.69 2.37
N ASN A 92 1.14 13.87 3.02
CA ASN A 92 0.85 12.52 2.59
C ASN A 92 -0.60 12.15 2.91
N LYS A 93 -1.27 11.55 1.93
CA LYS A 93 -2.60 10.96 2.05
C LYS A 93 -2.57 9.59 1.41
N ILE A 94 -2.98 8.58 2.16
CA ILE A 94 -3.04 7.18 1.73
C ILE A 94 -4.45 6.67 2.02
N GLU A 95 -5.05 6.08 1.00
CA GLU A 95 -6.33 5.36 1.08
C GLU A 95 -6.06 3.92 0.65
N VAL A 96 -6.38 2.93 1.48
CA VAL A 96 -6.22 1.51 1.16
C VAL A 96 -7.51 0.77 1.44
N ASP A 97 -7.98 0.01 0.45
CA ASP A 97 -9.08 -0.91 0.56
C ASP A 97 -8.55 -2.35 0.50
N VAL A 98 -9.01 -3.18 1.43
CA VAL A 98 -8.76 -4.61 1.48
C VAL A 98 -10.09 -5.33 1.34
N LYS A 99 -10.21 -6.23 0.36
CA LYS A 99 -11.43 -7.00 0.10
C LYS A 99 -11.08 -8.46 -0.13
N GLY A 100 -11.74 -9.36 0.58
CA GLY A 100 -11.42 -10.78 0.49
C GLY A 100 -12.42 -11.65 1.22
N LYS A 101 -11.99 -12.88 1.48
CA LYS A 101 -12.75 -13.90 2.18
C LYS A 101 -11.88 -14.60 3.21
N MET A 102 -12.50 -14.95 4.31
CA MET A 102 -11.98 -15.87 5.32
C MET A 102 -12.78 -17.16 5.23
N VAL A 103 -12.09 -18.29 5.12
CA VAL A 103 -12.69 -19.62 5.04
C VAL A 103 -12.13 -20.47 6.18
N ARG A 104 -13.01 -21.14 6.91
CA ARG A 104 -12.61 -22.12 7.93
C ARG A 104 -13.51 -23.34 7.87
N THR A 105 -12.99 -24.49 8.27
CA THR A 105 -13.79 -25.70 8.46
C THR A 105 -14.28 -25.75 9.90
N ASP A 106 -15.59 -25.94 10.11
CA ASP A 106 -16.15 -26.16 11.43
C ASP A 106 -15.66 -27.52 11.98
N PRO A 107 -15.02 -27.56 13.15
CA PRO A 107 -14.48 -28.81 13.69
C PRO A 107 -15.56 -29.80 14.16
N GLN A 108 -16.80 -29.35 14.39
CA GLN A 108 -17.90 -30.20 14.84
C GLN A 108 -18.69 -30.80 13.66
N THR A 109 -18.90 -30.03 12.59
CA THR A 109 -19.72 -30.45 11.45
C THR A 109 -18.90 -30.83 10.21
N GLY A 110 -17.63 -30.40 10.14
CA GLY A 110 -16.79 -30.55 8.95
C GLY A 110 -17.19 -29.62 7.80
N GLU A 111 -18.16 -28.74 7.98
CA GLU A 111 -18.63 -27.83 6.94
C GLU A 111 -17.71 -26.61 6.79
N GLU A 112 -17.55 -26.13 5.56
CA GLU A 112 -16.83 -24.88 5.31
C GLU A 112 -17.71 -23.66 5.62
N ILE A 113 -17.22 -22.80 6.50
CA ILE A 113 -17.80 -21.51 6.83
C ILE A 113 -16.98 -20.43 6.11
N SER A 114 -17.64 -19.64 5.26
CA SER A 114 -17.03 -18.51 4.58
C SER A 114 -17.60 -17.19 5.10
N LYS A 115 -16.72 -16.19 5.26
CA LYS A 115 -17.07 -14.82 5.64
C LYS A 115 -16.33 -13.82 4.77
N ASP A 116 -17.05 -12.86 4.22
CA ASP A 116 -16.43 -11.74 3.51
C ASP A 116 -15.69 -10.82 4.47
N VAL A 117 -14.52 -10.35 4.04
CA VAL A 117 -13.67 -9.40 4.76
C VAL A 117 -13.56 -8.14 3.93
N VAL A 118 -13.95 -7.01 4.53
CA VAL A 118 -13.78 -5.67 3.94
C VAL A 118 -13.14 -4.78 5.00
N SER A 119 -12.05 -4.13 4.64
CA SER A 119 -11.40 -3.10 5.46
C SER A 119 -11.03 -1.92 4.59
N SER A 120 -11.22 -0.71 5.11
CA SER A 120 -10.77 0.52 4.48
C SER A 120 -9.96 1.32 5.48
N GLU A 121 -8.71 1.61 5.14
CA GLU A 121 -7.77 2.34 5.97
C GLU A 121 -7.44 3.69 5.37
N TYR A 122 -7.43 4.71 6.24
CA TYR A 122 -7.15 6.09 5.88
C TYR A 122 -6.01 6.63 6.73
N TYR A 123 -4.99 7.18 6.07
CA TYR A 123 -3.89 7.88 6.73
C TYR A 123 -3.64 9.23 6.08
N GLU A 124 -3.56 10.28 6.89
CA GLU A 124 -3.18 11.61 6.46
C GLU A 124 -2.16 12.21 7.42
N CYS A 125 -1.09 12.76 6.84
CA CYS A 125 -0.07 13.50 7.56
C CYS A 125 0.26 14.79 6.82
N LYS A 126 0.43 15.87 7.56
CA LYS A 126 0.79 17.18 7.05
C LYS A 126 1.77 17.84 8.01
N LEU A 127 2.87 18.36 7.46
CA LEU A 127 3.80 19.16 8.25
C LEU A 127 3.08 20.44 8.71
N LYS A 128 3.08 20.68 10.03
CA LYS A 128 2.59 21.93 10.62
C LYS A 128 3.68 22.98 10.50
N ASP A 129 3.26 24.20 10.16
CA ASP A 129 4.13 25.38 10.05
C ASP A 129 4.70 25.79 11.41
#